data_AF-A0A7W1K0Q1-F1
#
_entry.id   AF-A0A7W1K0Q1-F1
#
_cell.length_a   1.000
_cell.length_b   1.000
_cell.length_c   1.000
_cell.angle_alpha   90.00
_cell.angle_beta   90.00
_cell.angle_gamma   90.00
#
_symmetry.space_group_name_H-M   'P 1'
#
loop_
_entity.id
_entity.type
_entity.pdbx_description
1 polymer ?
#
loop_
_entity_poly.entity_id
_entity_poly.type
_entity_poly.pdbx_seq_one_letter_code
_entity_poly.pdbx_strand_id
1 'polypeptide(L)' 'MSAEESLARAEELLARLEQTRAELERLTQADDADKALDVLTELAELSKAIEEELQKAKRDADADAEP' A
#
# COMPACT_ATOMS: atom_id res chain seq x y z
N MET A 1 12.81 8.48 11.64
CA MET A 1 11.39 8.44 11.26
C MET A 1 10.63 8.14 12.53
N SER A 2 9.51 8.80 12.76
CA SER A 2 8.61 8.44 13.87
C SER A 2 7.57 7.42 13.42
N ALA A 3 6.96 6.73 14.39
CA ALA A 3 5.85 5.83 14.11
C ALA A 3 4.68 6.53 13.38
N GLU A 4 4.42 7.80 13.71
CA GLU A 4 3.40 8.63 13.05
C GLU A 4 3.74 8.91 11.58
N GLU A 5 5.00 9.20 11.25
CA GLU A 5 5.43 9.43 9.86
C GLU A 5 5.36 8.15 9.00
N SER A 6 5.61 6.99 9.62
CA SER A 6 5.47 5.68 8.97
C SER A 6 3.98 5.36 8.72
N LEU A 7 3.11 5.67 9.69
CA LEU A 7 1.67 5.48 9.55
C LEU A 7 1.07 6.39 8.48
N ALA A 8 1.43 7.67 8.44
CA ALA A 8 0.97 8.61 7.41
C ALA A 8 1.36 8.13 6.00
N ARG A 9 2.58 7.58 5.83
CA ARG A 9 3.00 6.97 4.57
C ARG A 9 2.17 5.74 4.20
N ALA A 10 1.86 4.88 5.18
CA ALA A 10 0.99 3.72 4.94
C ALA A 10 -0.41 4.14 4.48
N GLU A 11 -0.97 5.23 5.03
CA GLU A 11 -2.26 5.80 4.62
C GLU A 11 -2.22 6.35 3.19
N GLU A 12 -1.16 7.05 2.81
CA GLU A 12 -0.98 7.52 1.42
C GLU A 12 -0.88 6.36 0.43
N LEU A 13 -0.14 5.30 0.78
CA LEU A 13 -0.02 4.09 -0.03
C LEU A 13 -1.36 3.35 -0.13
N LEU A 14 -2.13 3.30 0.94
CA LEU A 14 -3.47 2.72 0.95
C LEU A 14 -4.42 3.47 0.01
N ALA A 15 -4.40 4.81 0.04
CA ALA A 15 -5.20 5.63 -0.87
C ALA A 15 -4.85 5.36 -2.34
N ARG A 16 -3.57 5.15 -2.66
CA ARG A 16 -3.12 4.74 -4.00
C ARG A 16 -3.62 3.33 -4.35
N LEU A 17 -3.50 2.37 -3.44
CA LEU A 17 -3.99 1.00 -3.64
C LEU A 17 -5.49 0.97 -3.95
N GLU A 18 -6.30 1.80 -3.27
CA GLU A 18 -7.73 1.91 -3.56
C GLU A 18 -8.01 2.46 -4.98
N GLN A 19 -7.23 3.45 -5.42
CA GLN A 19 -7.33 3.99 -6.78
C GLN A 19 -6.92 2.94 -7.84
N THR A 20 -5.82 2.23 -7.61
CA THR A 20 -5.34 1.16 -8.49
C THR A 20 -6.34 0.00 -8.54
N ARG A 21 -7.02 -0.32 -7.42
CA ARG A 21 -8.10 -1.32 -7.40
C ARG A 21 -9.30 -0.87 -8.23
N ALA A 22 -9.70 0.39 -8.14
CA ALA A 22 -10.78 0.93 -8.96
C ALA A 22 -10.43 0.89 -10.46
N GLU A 23 -9.16 1.06 -10.83
CA GLU A 23 -8.71 0.87 -12.21
C GLU A 23 -8.82 -0.58 -12.65
N LEU A 24 -8.44 -1.55 -11.81
CA LEU A 24 -8.61 -2.97 -12.10
C LEU A 24 -10.07 -3.33 -12.38
N GLU A 25 -11.00 -2.78 -11.59
CA GLU A 25 -12.44 -2.97 -11.79
C GLU A 25 -12.89 -2.44 -13.16
N ARG A 26 -12.39 -1.27 -13.60
CA ARG A 26 -12.66 -0.72 -14.94
C ARG A 26 -12.09 -1.58 -16.06
N LEU A 27 -10.84 -2.04 -15.93
CA LEU A 27 -10.19 -2.89 -16.93
C LEU A 27 -10.88 -4.24 -17.07
N THR A 28 -11.33 -4.82 -15.96
CA THR A 28 -12.11 -6.06 -15.96
C THR A 28 -13.44 -5.88 -16.69
N GLN A 29 -14.13 -4.75 -16.50
CA GLN A 29 -15.37 -4.44 -17.23
C GLN A 29 -15.14 -4.22 -18.73
N ALA A 30 -13.92 -3.83 -19.11
CA ALA A 30 -13.53 -3.61 -20.50
C ALA A 30 -12.93 -4.85 -21.18
N ASP A 31 -12.86 -5.99 -20.47
CA ASP A 31 -12.18 -7.23 -20.92
C ASP A 31 -10.70 -7.00 -21.34
N ASP A 32 -10.02 -6.00 -20.76
CA ASP A 32 -8.61 -5.66 -21.04
C ASP A 32 -7.66 -6.43 -20.11
N ALA A 33 -7.51 -7.73 -20.39
CA ALA A 33 -6.76 -8.66 -19.54
C ALA A 33 -5.26 -8.34 -19.44
N ASP A 34 -4.64 -7.86 -20.52
CA ASP A 34 -3.21 -7.56 -20.53
C ASP A 34 -2.88 -6.41 -19.57
N LYS A 35 -3.65 -5.31 -19.61
CA LYS A 35 -3.47 -4.21 -18.64
C LYS A 35 -3.90 -4.59 -17.23
N ALA A 36 -4.89 -5.46 -17.09
CA ALA A 36 -5.31 -5.94 -15.77
C ALA A 36 -4.15 -6.68 -15.05
N LEU A 37 -3.30 -7.41 -15.77
CA LEU A 37 -2.11 -8.05 -15.21
C LEU A 37 -1.08 -7.05 -14.70
N ASP A 38 -0.85 -5.96 -15.43
CA ASP A 38 0.05 -4.89 -15.00
C ASP A 38 -0.46 -4.22 -13.71
N VAL A 39 -1.75 -3.91 -13.66
CA VAL A 39 -2.40 -3.32 -12.48
C VAL A 39 -2.38 -4.27 -11.28
N LEU A 40 -2.57 -5.58 -11.49
CA LEU A 40 -2.41 -6.58 -10.42
C LEU A 40 -0.99 -6.64 -9.87
N THR A 41 0.02 -6.43 -10.71
CA THR A 41 1.42 -6.35 -10.28
C THR A 41 1.64 -5.11 -9.42
N GLU A 42 1.14 -3.95 -9.85
CA GLU A 42 1.21 -2.70 -9.07
C GLU A 42 0.50 -2.85 -7.71
N LEU A 43 -0.68 -3.48 -7.67
CA LEU A 43 -1.39 -3.76 -6.41
C LEU A 43 -0.57 -4.62 -5.44
N ALA A 44 0.15 -5.61 -5.95
CA ALA A 44 1.02 -6.46 -5.14
C ALA A 44 2.22 -5.67 -4.58
N GLU A 45 2.79 -4.76 -5.36
CA GLU A 45 3.89 -3.88 -4.92
C GLU A 45 3.41 -2.88 -3.86
N LEU A 46 2.25 -2.23 -4.08
CA LEU A 46 1.64 -1.33 -3.10
C LEU A 46 1.34 -2.05 -1.78
N SER A 47 0.81 -3.27 -1.85
CA SER A 47 0.52 -4.08 -0.65
C SER A 47 1.78 -4.36 0.17
N LYS A 48 2.90 -4.71 -0.49
CA LYS A 48 4.20 -4.92 0.17
C LYS A 48 4.72 -3.63 0.80
N ALA A 49 4.64 -2.51 0.09
CA ALA A 49 5.08 -1.22 0.60
C ALA A 49 4.29 -0.80 1.85
N ILE A 50 2.96 -1.01 1.85
CA ILE A 50 2.11 -0.76 3.03
C ILE A 50 2.56 -1.64 4.21
N GLU A 51 2.77 -2.94 3.99
CA GLU A 51 3.24 -3.85 5.03
C GLU A 51 4.59 -3.37 5.61
N GLU A 52 5.53 -2.95 4.78
CA GLU A 52 6.82 -2.44 5.22
C GLU A 52 6.70 -1.19 6.10
N GLU A 53 5.85 -0.22 5.73
CA GLU A 53 5.61 0.98 6.54
C GLU A 53 4.93 0.64 7.87
N LEU A 54 3.98 -0.30 7.88
CA LEU A 54 3.36 -0.77 9.13
C LEU A 54 4.36 -1.48 10.05
N GLN A 55 5.27 -2.29 9.50
CA GLN A 55 6.34 -2.92 10.27
C GLN A 55 7.37 -1.91 10.79
N LYS A 56 7.63 -0.82 10.05
CA LYS A 56 8.45 0.30 10.55
C LYS A 56 7.74 1.02 11.70
N ALA A 57 6.48 1.41 11.50
CA ALA A 57 5.67 2.09 12.52
C ALA A 57 5.62 1.31 13.83
N LYS A 58 5.45 -0.02 13.75
CA LYS A 58 5.47 -0.90 14.91
C LYS A 58 6.82 -0.88 15.63
N ARG A 59 7.93 -1.03 14.90
CA ARG A 59 9.28 -1.02 15.49
C ARG A 59 9.61 0.32 16.14
N ASP A 60 9.24 1.43 15.50
CA ASP A 60 9.48 2.77 16.02
C ASP A 60 8.64 3.01 17.29
N ALA A 61 7.38 2.57 17.32
CA ALA A 61 6.52 2.66 18.50
C ALA A 61 7.01 1.79 19.67
N ASP A 62 7.50 0.58 19.38
CA ASP A 62 8.09 -0.30 20.39
C ASP A 62 9.38 0.32 20.97
N ALA A 63 10.21 0.96 20.13
CA ALA A 63 11.44 1.64 20.56
C ALA A 63 11.16 2.91 21.39
N ASP A 64 10.11 3.66 21.07
CA ASP A 64 9.69 4.83 21.85
C ASP A 64 9.07 4.45 23.22
N ALA A 65 8.63 3.20 23.39
CA ALA A 65 8.02 2.68 24.62
C ALA A 65 9.03 2.08 25.62
N GLU A 66 10.25 1.75 25.20
CA GLU A 66 11.35 1.29 26.07
C GLU A 66 12.21 2.49 26.55
N PRO A 67 12.29 2.76 27.87
CA PRO A 67 13.06 3.90 28.44
C PRO A 67 14.57 3.66 28.55
#